data_AF-A0A7L3TJ93-F1
#
_entry.id   AF-A0A7L3TJ93-F1
#
_cell.length_a   1.000
_cell.length_b   1.000
_cell.length_c   1.000
_cell.angle_alpha   90.00
_cell.angle_beta   90.00
_cell.angle_gamma   90.00
#
_symmetry.space_group_name_H-M   'P 1'
#
loop_
_entity.id
_entity.type
_entity.pdbx_description
1 polymer ?
#
loop_
_entity_poly.entity_id
_entity_poly.type
_entity_poly.pdbx_seq_one_letter_code
_entity_poly.pdbx_strand_id
1 'polypeptide(L)' 'AGSPGFWGRIRVGGSRLVACPQVMEAFEQAERKPKPNVQLLFSDVYRELPPHLRRQRAALERHLQLYGEHYPLQHFQK' A
#
# COMPACT_ATOMS: atom_id res chain seq x y z
N ALA A 1 -32.18 30.07 17.59
CA ALA A 1 -31.52 30.14 16.27
C ALA A 1 -30.77 28.83 16.05
N GLY A 2 -31.40 27.86 15.40
CA GLY A 2 -30.75 26.58 15.07
C GLY A 2 -30.03 26.73 13.74
N SER A 3 -28.71 26.50 13.73
CA SER A 3 -27.90 26.56 12.51
C SER A 3 -28.48 25.63 11.43
N PRO A 4 -28.66 26.07 10.18
CA PRO A 4 -29.07 25.17 9.12
C PRO A 4 -27.94 24.17 8.90
N GLY A 5 -28.18 22.91 9.27
CA GLY A 5 -27.22 21.84 9.03
C GLY A 5 -26.86 21.82 7.56
N PHE A 6 -25.58 22.04 7.25
CA PHE A 6 -25.01 22.18 5.90
C PHE A 6 -25.17 20.90 5.05
N TRP A 7 -25.72 19.83 5.63
CA TRP A 7 -26.09 18.57 5.00
C TRP A 7 -27.57 18.58 4.58
N GLY A 8 -27.94 19.52 3.71
CA GLY A 8 -29.26 19.51 3.05
C GLY A 8 -29.35 18.40 1.99
N ARG A 9 -30.47 17.66 1.98
CA ARG A 9 -30.79 16.44 1.19
C ARG A 9 -30.65 16.55 -0.36
N ILE A 10 -30.22 17.69 -0.92
CA ILE A 10 -30.17 17.96 -2.37
C ILE A 10 -28.71 18.02 -2.92
N ARG A 11 -27.73 17.37 -2.26
CA ARG A 11 -26.39 17.15 -2.86
C ARG A 11 -25.92 15.70 -2.91
N VAL A 12 -26.64 14.77 -2.27
CA VAL A 12 -26.19 13.38 -2.16
C VAL A 12 -26.17 12.68 -3.53
N GLY A 13 -27.11 13.02 -4.43
CA GLY A 13 -27.19 12.43 -5.77
C GLY A 13 -26.04 12.84 -6.70
N GLY A 14 -25.65 14.11 -6.69
CA GLY A 14 -24.51 14.62 -7.48
C GLY A 14 -23.15 14.15 -6.95
N SER A 15 -23.00 14.04 -5.62
CA SER A 15 -21.75 13.58 -5.00
C SER A 15 -21.45 12.11 -5.27
N ARG A 16 -22.46 11.22 -5.37
CA ARG A 16 -22.22 9.80 -5.70
C ARG A 16 -21.75 9.61 -7.14
N LEU A 17 -22.29 10.39 -8.08
CA LEU A 17 -21.92 10.30 -9.50
C LEU A 17 -20.46 10.72 -9.76
N VAL A 18 -19.90 11.64 -8.98
CA VAL A 18 -18.48 12.03 -9.07
C VAL A 18 -17.56 11.20 -8.17
N ALA A 19 -18.04 10.73 -7.01
CA ALA A 19 -17.23 9.93 -6.10
C ALA A 19 -17.02 8.49 -6.59
N CYS A 20 -18.03 7.86 -7.21
CA CYS A 20 -17.87 6.51 -7.75
C CYS A 20 -16.75 6.38 -8.80
N PRO A 21 -16.67 7.21 -9.86
CA PRO A 21 -15.59 7.10 -10.84
C PRO A 21 -14.22 7.42 -10.21
N GLN A 22 -14.13 8.37 -9.28
CA GLN A 22 -12.88 8.68 -8.57
C GLN A 22 -12.39 7.50 -7.72
N VAL A 23 -13.29 6.81 -7.04
CA VAL A 23 -12.95 5.61 -6.25
C VAL A 23 -12.52 4.47 -7.16
N MET A 24 -13.23 4.25 -8.27
CA MET A 24 -12.87 3.22 -9.25
C MET A 24 -11.52 3.50 -9.90
N GLU A 25 -11.25 4.75 -10.28
CA GLU A 25 -9.96 5.16 -10.83
C GLU A 25 -8.82 4.98 -9.82
N ALA A 26 -9.02 5.42 -8.57
CA ALA A 26 -8.03 5.24 -7.51
C ALA A 26 -7.77 3.74 -7.22
N PHE A 27 -8.80 2.90 -7.34
CA PHE A 27 -8.70 1.46 -7.17
C PHE A 27 -7.90 0.81 -8.30
N GLU A 28 -8.23 1.11 -9.56
CA GLU A 28 -7.48 0.63 -10.73
C GLU A 28 -6.01 1.07 -10.69
N GLN A 29 -5.75 2.31 -10.28
CA GLN A 29 -4.39 2.82 -10.09
C GLN A 29 -3.66 2.09 -8.95
N ALA A 30 -4.35 1.70 -7.88
CA ALA A 30 -3.75 0.97 -6.77
C ALA A 30 -3.42 -0.48 -7.14
N GLU A 31 -4.29 -1.18 -7.88
CA GLU A 31 -4.05 -2.56 -8.31
C GLU A 31 -2.88 -2.68 -9.29
N ARG A 32 -2.68 -1.67 -10.14
CA ARG A 32 -1.56 -1.64 -11.09
C ARG A 32 -0.21 -1.35 -10.43
N LYS A 33 -0.19 -0.80 -9.21
CA LYS A 33 1.06 -0.48 -8.53
C LYS A 33 1.72 -1.77 -8.04
N PRO A 34 3.01 -1.99 -8.35
CA PRO A 34 3.74 -3.12 -7.81
C PRO A 34 3.84 -3.02 -6.29
N LYS A 35 3.83 -4.18 -5.62
CA LYS A 35 3.99 -4.31 -4.17
C LYS A 35 5.29 -3.67 -3.71
N PRO A 36 5.33 -3.09 -2.50
CA PRO A 36 6.56 -2.50 -1.96
C PRO A 36 7.67 -3.53 -1.86
N ASN A 37 8.93 -3.09 -1.93
CA ASN A 37 10.10 -3.96 -1.87
C ASN A 37 10.08 -4.86 -0.62
N VAL A 38 10.40 -6.15 -0.80
CA VAL A 38 10.48 -7.15 0.28
C VAL A 38 11.43 -6.76 1.42
N GLN A 39 12.43 -5.91 1.15
CA GLN A 39 13.34 -5.40 2.18
C GLN A 39 12.66 -4.48 3.20
N LEU A 40 11.56 -3.83 2.81
CA LEU A 40 10.76 -2.98 3.71
C LEU A 40 10.02 -3.78 4.78
N LEU A 41 9.96 -5.11 4.68
CA LEU A 41 9.41 -5.98 5.73
C LEU A 41 10.14 -5.80 7.07
N PHE A 42 11.42 -5.42 7.03
CA PHE A 42 12.26 -5.27 8.22
C PHE A 42 12.40 -3.81 8.68
N SER A 43 11.98 -2.83 7.87
CA SER A 43 12.02 -1.42 8.27
C SER A 43 10.83 -1.07 9.18
N ASP A 44 10.94 0.05 9.89
CA ASP A 44 9.86 0.64 10.72
C ASP A 44 9.39 -0.20 11.93
N VAL A 45 9.97 -1.38 12.16
CA VAL A 45 9.76 -2.17 13.39
C VAL A 45 10.31 -1.42 14.61
N TYR A 46 11.45 -0.77 14.44
CA TYR A 46 12.12 0.07 15.42
C TYR A 46 12.65 1.32 14.72
N ARG A 47 12.91 2.39 15.50
CA ARG A 47 13.51 3.63 14.98
C ARG A 47 14.83 3.37 14.24
N GLU A 48 15.62 2.41 14.72
CA GLU A 48 16.86 1.98 14.11
C GLU A 48 16.84 0.46 13.94
N LEU A 49 17.35 -0.02 12.81
CA LEU A 49 17.34 -1.44 12.47
C LEU A 49 18.32 -2.23 13.34
N PRO A 50 17.84 -3.05 14.30
CA PRO A 50 18.71 -3.76 15.23
C PRO A 50 19.63 -4.78 14.52
N PRO A 51 20.79 -5.15 15.11
CA PRO A 51 21.75 -6.06 14.48
C PRO A 51 21.17 -7.44 14.11
N HIS A 52 20.24 -7.96 14.90
CA HIS A 52 19.59 -9.24 14.61
C HIS A 52 18.66 -9.15 13.39
N LEU A 53 17.89 -8.06 13.24
CA LEU A 53 17.04 -7.81 12.07
C LEU A 53 17.88 -7.56 10.82
N ARG A 54 19.04 -6.89 10.93
CA ARG A 54 20.00 -6.75 9.82
C ARG A 54 20.48 -8.12 9.32
N ARG A 55 20.79 -9.05 10.23
CA ARG A 55 21.19 -10.42 9.88
C ARG A 55 20.06 -11.19 9.20
N GLN A 56 18.83 -11.06 9.68
CA GLN A 56 17.65 -11.69 9.05
C GLN A 56 17.39 -11.14 7.65
N ARG A 57 17.46 -9.82 7.47
CA ARG A 57 17.34 -9.18 6.14
C ARG A 57 18.37 -9.72 5.16
N ALA A 58 19.64 -9.81 5.57
CA ALA A 58 20.72 -10.34 4.74
C ALA A 58 20.59 -11.84 4.46
N ALA A 59 19.96 -12.61 5.37
CA ALA A 59 19.66 -14.01 5.13
C ALA A 59 18.55 -14.19 4.09
N LEU A 60 17.48 -13.37 4.16
CA LEU A 60 16.42 -13.35 3.15
C LEU A 60 16.96 -12.96 1.78
N GLU A 61 17.83 -11.95 1.70
CA GLU A 61 18.42 -11.51 0.44
C GLU A 61 19.20 -12.64 -0.26
N ARG A 62 20.02 -13.38 0.49
CA ARG A 62 20.72 -14.57 0.00
C ARG A 62 19.76 -15.69 -0.41
N HIS A 63 18.69 -15.89 0.36
CA HIS A 63 17.67 -16.90 0.03
C HIS A 63 16.96 -16.58 -1.29
N LEU A 64 16.59 -15.33 -1.51
CA LEU A 64 15.94 -14.90 -2.75
C LEU A 64 16.90 -14.87 -3.94
N GLN A 65 18.21 -14.71 -3.72
CA GLN A 65 19.20 -14.86 -4.79
C GLN A 65 19.32 -16.32 -5.26
N LEU A 66 19.23 -17.29 -4.34
CA LEU A 66 19.37 -18.72 -4.66
C LEU A 66 18.06 -19.39 -5.09
N TYR A 67 16.95 -18.97 -4.50
CA TYR A 67 15.63 -19.61 -4.63
C TYR A 67 14.54 -18.63 -5.10
N GLY A 68 14.92 -17.50 -5.70
CA GLY A 68 14.00 -16.47 -6.15
C GLY A 68 12.93 -16.96 -7.13
N GLU A 69 13.24 -17.99 -7.91
CA GLU A 69 12.31 -18.65 -8.85
C GLU A 69 11.05 -19.21 -8.18
N HIS A 70 11.09 -19.49 -6.88
CA HIS A 70 9.94 -19.99 -6.12
C HIS A 70 9.04 -18.88 -5.55
N TYR A 71 9.39 -17.60 -5.76
CA TYR A 71 8.67 -16.46 -5.21
C TYR A 71 8.19 -15.53 -6.32
N PRO A 72 7.00 -14.92 -6.17
CA PRO A 72 6.44 -14.01 -7.17
C PRO A 72 7.10 -12.62 -7.10
N LEU A 73 8.42 -12.54 -7.29
CA LEU A 73 9.22 -11.31 -7.17
C LEU A 73 8.91 -10.29 -8.27
N GLN A 74 8.29 -10.71 -9.37
CA GLN A 74 7.90 -9.84 -10.49
C GLN A 74 6.87 -8.78 -10.10
N HIS A 75 6.07 -9.03 -9.07
CA HIS A 75 5.05 -8.09 -8.59
C HIS A 75 5.57 -7.12 -7.53
N PHE A 76 6.85 -7.21 -7.16
CA PHE A 76 7.47 -6.38 -6.12
C PHE A 76 8.37 -5.32 -6.76
N GLN A 77 8.44 -4.16 -6.11
CA GLN A 77 9.39 -3.10 -6.43
C GLN A 77 10.81 -3.57 -6.08
N LYS A 78 11.77 -3.19 -6.92
CA LYS A 78 13.20 -3.50 -6.73
C LYS A 78 13.84 -2.65 -5.65
#